data_AF-A0A6A6N331-F1
#
_entry.id   AF-A0A6A6N331-F1
#
_cell.length_a   1.000
_cell.length_b   1.000
_cell.length_c   1.000
_cell.angle_alpha   90.00
_cell.angle_beta   90.00
_cell.angle_gamma   90.00
#
_symmetry.space_group_name_H-M   'P 1'
#
loop_
_entity.id
_entity.type
_entity.pdbx_description
1 polymer ?
#
loop_
_entity_poly.entity_id
_entity_poly.type
_entity_poly.pdbx_seq_one_letter_code
_entity_poly.pdbx_strand_id
1 'polypeptide(L)'
;MAMFPANGILQSEALKKYIYETSGYPREHKELKNLREATAKKYGDKILMSVPVDEGQFLSLLVKIMNAKKTLEIGVFTGYSLLSTALALPDDGQVTAIDIDQEAYEVGLPFIRQAGVEHKINFIKSDANSVLSDMLNSKEKQIAEFDLAFVDADKFSYKRYHKQLLKLVKVGGIIAYDNTLWYGFVAQKEDALPENLRDVTKAIKELNHYLASDPRVDISQEKQQASTMKALILVGGFGTRLRPLTLSVPKPLVEFANKPMILHQIEALKEIGVTEVVLAINYQPEVMLNFLKEFEAKLGIKITCSQETEPLGTAGPLALARDKLIDDSGEPFFVLNSDVISEYPLKEMIQFHKTHGGEASIMVTKVDEPSKYGVVVMEEATGKVERFVEKPKIFVGNKINAGIYLLNPSVLDRIELRPTSIEKEVFPKIAADKKLYAMVLPGFWMDIGQPRDYITGLRLYLDSLRKKSSSRLATGPHVVGNVLVDETAKIGEGCLIGPDVAIGPGCVVESGVRLSRCTVMRGVRIKKHACISGSIIGWHSTVGQWARVENMTILGEDVHVCDEIYSNGGVVLPHKEIKSSILKPEIVM
;
A
#
# COMPACT_ATOMS: atom_id res chain seq x y z
N MET A 1 17.39 0.95 -33.69
CA MET A 1 18.60 1.07 -32.85
C MET A 1 18.22 0.48 -31.50
N ALA A 2 18.77 -0.68 -31.15
CA ALA A 2 18.35 -1.43 -29.97
C ALA A 2 18.47 -0.53 -28.72
N MET A 3 17.35 -0.33 -28.03
CA MET A 3 17.30 0.30 -26.72
C MET A 3 18.05 -0.62 -25.76
N PHE A 4 19.36 -0.42 -25.64
CA PHE A 4 20.08 -0.92 -24.48
C PHE A 4 19.46 -0.25 -23.25
N PRO A 5 19.00 -1.01 -22.24
CA PRO A 5 18.60 -0.43 -20.96
C PRO A 5 19.76 0.42 -20.43
N ALA A 6 19.47 1.56 -19.81
CA ALA A 6 20.48 2.46 -19.27
C ALA A 6 21.48 1.66 -18.39
N ASN A 7 22.76 1.59 -18.77
CA ASN A 7 23.77 0.78 -18.07
C ASN A 7 23.81 1.12 -16.57
N GLY A 8 23.27 0.22 -15.74
CA GLY A 8 23.20 0.32 -14.29
C GLY A 8 22.94 -1.07 -13.71
N ILE A 9 23.63 -1.42 -12.62
CA ILE A 9 23.89 -2.82 -12.20
C ILE A 9 22.65 -3.54 -11.62
N LEU A 10 21.61 -2.82 -11.20
CA LEU A 10 20.46 -3.40 -10.50
C LEU A 10 19.13 -2.79 -11.01
N GLN A 11 18.55 -3.40 -12.06
CA GLN A 11 17.35 -2.90 -12.74
C GLN A 11 16.06 -3.67 -12.41
N SER A 12 16.15 -4.89 -11.86
CA SER A 12 14.98 -5.66 -11.42
C SER A 12 15.21 -6.51 -10.17
N GLU A 13 14.17 -6.78 -9.39
CA GLU A 13 14.26 -7.72 -8.27
C GLU A 13 14.52 -9.16 -8.74
N ALA A 14 14.23 -9.55 -10.00
CA ALA A 14 14.76 -10.81 -10.54
C ALA A 14 16.26 -10.75 -10.65
N LEU A 15 16.82 -9.62 -11.10
CA LEU A 15 18.25 -9.47 -11.15
C LEU A 15 18.83 -9.56 -9.73
N LYS A 16 18.17 -8.95 -8.73
CA LYS A 16 18.55 -9.09 -7.32
C LYS A 16 18.46 -10.53 -6.82
N LYS A 17 17.33 -11.22 -7.07
CA LYS A 17 17.13 -12.64 -6.73
C LYS A 17 18.13 -13.54 -7.44
N TYR A 18 18.36 -13.33 -8.73
CA TYR A 18 19.36 -14.01 -9.53
C TYR A 18 20.75 -13.78 -8.94
N ILE A 19 21.12 -12.54 -8.61
CA ILE A 19 22.39 -12.22 -7.94
C ILE A 19 22.47 -12.95 -6.60
N TYR A 20 21.40 -12.98 -5.80
CA TYR A 20 21.39 -13.66 -4.50
C TYR A 20 21.53 -15.17 -4.67
N GLU A 21 20.79 -15.79 -5.59
CA GLU A 21 20.81 -17.23 -5.81
C GLU A 21 22.08 -17.72 -6.53
N THR A 22 22.69 -16.90 -7.39
CA THR A 22 23.87 -17.29 -8.18
C THR A 22 25.20 -16.87 -7.55
N SER A 23 25.23 -15.76 -6.82
CA SER A 23 26.46 -15.17 -6.28
C SER A 23 26.40 -14.85 -4.78
N GLY A 24 25.24 -14.42 -4.26
CA GLY A 24 25.00 -14.11 -2.85
C GLY A 24 25.05 -15.34 -1.94
N TYR A 25 23.91 -16.01 -1.79
CA TYR A 25 23.71 -17.16 -0.91
C TYR A 25 24.71 -18.31 -1.12
N PRO A 26 25.11 -18.70 -2.34
CA PRO A 26 26.09 -19.78 -2.50
C PRO A 26 27.47 -19.46 -1.91
N ARG A 27 27.81 -18.17 -1.75
CA ARG A 27 29.09 -17.71 -1.21
C ARG A 27 28.94 -17.07 0.17
N GLU A 28 27.73 -17.01 0.70
CA GLU A 28 27.45 -16.50 2.04
C GLU A 28 28.12 -17.41 3.07
N HIS A 29 28.90 -16.84 3.98
CA HIS A 29 29.51 -17.61 5.05
C HIS A 29 28.41 -18.24 5.92
N LYS A 30 28.62 -19.48 6.36
CA LYS A 30 27.63 -20.22 7.16
C LYS A 30 27.14 -19.39 8.36
N GLU A 31 28.05 -18.74 9.06
CA GLU A 31 27.69 -17.93 10.24
C GLU A 31 27.04 -16.59 9.91
N LEU A 32 27.26 -16.03 8.71
CA LEU A 32 26.48 -14.88 8.23
C LEU A 32 25.03 -15.28 7.95
N LYS A 33 24.82 -16.44 7.33
CA LYS A 33 23.49 -17.00 7.11
C LYS A 33 22.77 -17.25 8.45
N ASN A 34 23.44 -17.90 9.39
CA ASN A 34 22.87 -18.19 10.70
C ASN A 34 22.51 -16.90 11.47
N LEU A 35 23.39 -15.89 11.42
CA LEU A 35 23.13 -14.58 11.99
C LEU A 35 21.88 -13.95 11.35
N ARG A 36 21.81 -13.90 10.01
CA ARG A 36 20.66 -13.35 9.28
C ARG A 36 19.35 -14.04 9.68
N GLU A 37 19.33 -15.36 9.79
CA GLU A 37 18.16 -16.12 10.23
C GLU A 37 17.80 -15.85 11.70
N ALA A 38 18.79 -15.71 12.58
CA ALA A 38 18.58 -15.37 13.99
C ALA A 38 18.04 -13.94 14.18
N THR A 39 18.56 -12.99 13.42
CA THR A 39 18.07 -11.61 13.38
C THR A 39 16.62 -11.57 12.91
N ALA A 40 16.28 -12.32 11.84
CA ALA A 40 14.90 -12.44 11.36
C ALA A 40 13.97 -12.94 12.48
N LYS A 41 14.41 -13.97 13.19
CA LYS A 41 13.62 -14.61 14.25
C LYS A 41 13.41 -13.71 15.46
N LYS A 42 14.42 -12.96 15.91
CA LYS A 42 14.33 -12.09 17.10
C LYS A 42 13.60 -10.78 16.79
N TYR A 43 13.88 -10.17 15.65
CA TYR A 43 13.49 -8.79 15.35
C TYR A 43 12.35 -8.66 14.32
N GLY A 44 11.91 -9.75 13.68
CA GLY A 44 10.80 -9.75 12.73
C GLY A 44 11.05 -8.76 11.60
N ASP A 45 10.09 -7.85 11.36
CA ASP A 45 10.17 -6.80 10.33
C ASP A 45 11.43 -5.91 10.45
N LYS A 46 12.02 -5.78 11.65
CA LYS A 46 13.26 -4.99 11.84
C LYS A 46 14.51 -5.66 11.26
N ILE A 47 14.43 -6.87 10.70
CA ILE A 47 15.53 -7.44 9.90
C ILE A 47 15.94 -6.54 8.73
N LEU A 48 15.02 -5.70 8.24
CA LEU A 48 15.31 -4.72 7.19
C LEU A 48 16.35 -3.66 7.59
N MET A 49 16.70 -3.57 8.88
CA MET A 49 17.82 -2.76 9.37
C MET A 49 19.18 -3.47 9.25
N SER A 50 19.20 -4.74 8.83
CA SER A 50 20.45 -5.46 8.57
C SER A 50 20.91 -5.22 7.15
N VAL A 51 22.22 -5.06 6.98
CA VAL A 51 22.86 -5.04 5.67
C VAL A 51 22.53 -6.32 4.89
N PRO A 52 22.10 -6.22 3.62
CA PRO A 52 21.77 -7.37 2.79
C PRO A 52 23.02 -8.11 2.29
N VAL A 53 22.82 -9.33 1.78
CA VAL A 53 23.92 -10.26 1.45
C VAL A 53 24.85 -9.72 0.37
N ASP A 54 24.31 -9.09 -0.66
CA ASP A 54 25.07 -8.48 -1.76
C ASP A 54 25.94 -7.32 -1.28
N GLU A 55 25.42 -6.48 -0.39
CA GLU A 55 26.19 -5.37 0.18
C GLU A 55 27.30 -5.89 1.10
N GLY A 56 27.03 -6.90 1.94
CA GLY A 56 28.08 -7.55 2.73
C GLY A 56 29.19 -8.17 1.87
N GLN A 57 28.85 -8.73 0.71
CA GLN A 57 29.84 -9.22 -0.26
C GLN A 57 30.65 -8.09 -0.89
N PHE A 58 29.99 -6.99 -1.24
CA PHE A 58 30.64 -5.81 -1.80
C PHE A 58 31.62 -5.19 -0.80
N LEU A 59 31.21 -5.02 0.47
CA LEU A 59 32.09 -4.59 1.56
C LEU A 59 33.28 -5.53 1.73
N SER A 60 33.05 -6.84 1.72
CA SER A 60 34.11 -7.84 1.81
C SER A 60 35.12 -7.73 0.65
N LEU A 61 34.66 -7.42 -0.56
CA LEU A 61 35.50 -7.22 -1.72
C LEU A 61 36.34 -5.94 -1.58
N LEU A 62 35.75 -4.84 -1.12
CA LEU A 62 36.46 -3.57 -0.88
C LEU A 62 37.58 -3.76 0.14
N VAL A 63 37.29 -4.38 1.29
CA VAL A 63 38.27 -4.68 2.34
C VAL A 63 39.48 -5.45 1.78
N LYS A 64 39.23 -6.46 0.93
CA LYS A 64 40.28 -7.29 0.31
C LYS A 64 41.09 -6.52 -0.75
N ILE A 65 40.43 -5.78 -1.64
CA ILE A 65 41.11 -5.00 -2.69
C ILE A 65 42.01 -3.93 -2.07
N MET A 66 41.55 -3.29 -0.99
CA MET A 66 42.32 -2.28 -0.27
C MET A 66 43.47 -2.85 0.54
N ASN A 67 43.53 -4.18 0.70
CA ASN A 67 44.40 -4.87 1.65
C ASN A 67 44.29 -4.23 3.05
N ALA A 68 43.05 -3.96 3.47
CA ALA A 68 42.78 -3.28 4.72
C ALA A 68 43.21 -4.14 5.92
N LYS A 69 43.70 -3.47 6.97
CA LYS A 69 44.05 -4.06 8.26
C LYS A 69 43.29 -3.43 9.41
N LYS A 70 42.94 -2.15 9.32
CA LYS A 70 42.21 -1.44 10.36
C LYS A 70 40.94 -0.83 9.79
N THR A 71 39.79 -1.27 10.27
CA THR A 71 38.50 -0.71 9.85
C THR A 71 37.71 -0.18 11.03
N LEU A 72 36.76 0.69 10.72
CA LEU A 72 35.87 1.32 11.68
C LEU A 72 34.43 1.14 11.23
N GLU A 73 33.54 0.78 12.14
CA GLU A 73 32.10 0.63 11.86
C GLU A 73 31.29 1.42 12.88
N ILE A 74 30.38 2.25 12.38
CA ILE A 74 29.48 3.09 13.17
C ILE A 74 28.05 2.65 12.87
N GLY A 75 27.38 2.10 13.88
CA GLY A 75 26.10 1.43 13.72
C GLY A 75 26.30 -0.01 13.23
N VAL A 76 26.14 -0.94 14.17
CA VAL A 76 26.44 -2.37 14.05
C VAL A 76 25.13 -3.17 14.01
N PHE A 77 24.13 -2.78 14.81
CA PHE A 77 22.93 -3.56 15.07
C PHE A 77 23.28 -5.00 15.49
N THR A 78 22.85 -6.02 14.74
CA THR A 78 23.23 -7.43 15.01
C THR A 78 24.56 -7.84 14.38
N GLY A 79 25.20 -6.97 13.58
CA GLY A 79 26.58 -7.15 13.12
C GLY A 79 26.76 -7.97 11.83
N TYR A 80 25.82 -7.92 10.88
CA TYR A 80 25.99 -8.62 9.60
C TYR A 80 27.14 -8.02 8.75
N SER A 81 27.19 -6.70 8.62
CA SER A 81 28.31 -5.95 8.01
C SER A 81 29.61 -6.13 8.79
N LEU A 82 29.54 -6.05 10.12
CA LEU A 82 30.66 -6.29 11.03
C LEU A 82 31.31 -7.66 10.83
N LEU A 83 30.51 -8.72 10.84
CA LEU A 83 31.00 -10.07 10.61
C LEU A 83 31.56 -10.23 9.19
N SER A 84 30.91 -9.63 8.18
CA SER A 84 31.39 -9.65 6.79
C SER A 84 32.78 -8.99 6.67
N THR A 85 32.96 -7.83 7.29
CA THR A 85 34.23 -7.11 7.35
C THR A 85 35.31 -7.91 8.09
N ALA A 86 35.00 -8.44 9.27
CA ALA A 86 35.95 -9.20 10.09
C ALA A 86 36.43 -10.51 9.41
N LEU A 87 35.53 -11.18 8.68
CA LEU A 87 35.86 -12.34 7.85
C LEU A 87 36.76 -11.99 6.66
N ALA A 88 36.64 -10.77 6.12
CA ALA A 88 37.42 -10.32 4.97
C ALA A 88 38.83 -9.82 5.33
N LEU A 89 39.03 -9.34 6.56
CA LEU A 89 40.31 -8.88 7.07
C LEU A 89 41.33 -10.03 7.21
N PRO A 90 42.66 -9.74 7.08
CA PRO A 90 43.70 -10.68 7.46
C PRO A 90 43.61 -11.05 8.95
N ASP A 91 44.35 -12.09 9.37
CA ASP A 91 44.26 -12.58 10.75
C ASP A 91 44.70 -11.54 11.80
N ASP A 92 45.68 -10.71 11.44
CA ASP A 92 46.17 -9.59 12.25
C ASP A 92 45.35 -8.29 12.07
N GLY A 93 44.24 -8.35 11.34
CA GLY A 93 43.34 -7.22 11.13
C GLY A 93 42.49 -6.90 12.37
N GLN A 94 41.99 -5.67 12.44
CA GLN A 94 41.18 -5.15 13.54
C GLN A 94 40.01 -4.29 13.02
N VAL A 95 38.82 -4.53 13.55
CA VAL A 95 37.61 -3.72 13.38
C VAL A 95 37.32 -3.02 14.71
N THR A 96 37.27 -1.70 14.71
CA THR A 96 36.63 -0.96 15.80
C THR A 96 35.16 -0.80 15.47
N ALA A 97 34.29 -1.36 16.29
CA ALA A 97 32.85 -1.33 16.08
C ALA A 97 32.19 -0.49 17.18
N ILE A 98 31.40 0.52 16.81
CA ILE A 98 30.76 1.44 17.76
C ILE A 98 29.25 1.41 17.58
N ASP A 99 28.54 1.05 18.64
CA ASP A 99 27.07 1.08 18.68
C ASP A 99 26.58 1.44 20.08
N ILE A 100 25.41 2.06 20.17
CA ILE A 100 24.72 2.33 21.43
C ILE A 100 23.95 1.09 21.94
N ASP A 101 23.52 0.22 21.02
CA ASP A 101 22.69 -0.96 21.30
C ASP A 101 23.56 -2.22 21.46
N GLN A 102 24.06 -2.41 22.68
CA GLN A 102 24.76 -3.63 23.05
C GLN A 102 23.88 -4.88 22.96
N GLU A 103 22.57 -4.77 23.20
CA GLU A 103 21.68 -5.93 23.22
C GLU A 103 21.51 -6.52 21.81
N ALA A 104 21.44 -5.67 20.79
CA ALA A 104 21.46 -6.10 19.40
C ALA A 104 22.80 -6.77 19.04
N TYR A 105 23.93 -6.20 19.45
CA TYR A 105 25.24 -6.79 19.19
C TYR A 105 25.39 -8.19 19.82
N GLU A 106 24.87 -8.39 21.03
CA GLU A 106 24.90 -9.67 21.73
C GLU A 106 24.14 -10.79 21.00
N VAL A 107 23.23 -10.45 20.09
CA VAL A 107 22.57 -11.42 19.19
C VAL A 107 23.54 -11.95 18.14
N GLY A 108 24.44 -11.08 17.63
CA GLY A 108 25.45 -11.43 16.64
C GLY A 108 26.67 -12.14 17.22
N LEU A 109 27.00 -11.85 18.48
CA LEU A 109 28.23 -12.30 19.14
C LEU A 109 28.46 -13.83 19.10
N PRO A 110 27.45 -14.72 19.30
CA PRO A 110 27.65 -16.15 19.16
C PRO A 110 28.14 -16.58 17.77
N PHE A 111 27.65 -15.93 16.71
CA PHE A 111 28.02 -16.23 15.33
C PHE A 111 29.41 -15.70 14.98
N ILE A 112 29.77 -14.53 15.51
CA ILE A 112 31.13 -13.98 15.45
C ILE A 112 32.14 -14.95 16.09
N ARG A 113 31.80 -15.50 17.26
CA ARG A 113 32.62 -16.51 17.96
C ARG A 113 32.76 -17.80 17.17
N GLN A 114 31.65 -18.31 16.64
CA GLN A 114 31.63 -19.52 15.82
C GLN A 114 32.42 -19.36 14.52
N ALA A 115 32.45 -18.14 13.97
CA ALA A 115 33.28 -17.80 12.81
C ALA A 115 34.77 -17.66 13.15
N GLY A 116 35.16 -17.63 14.43
CA GLY A 116 36.55 -17.57 14.87
C GLY A 116 37.23 -16.21 14.63
N VAL A 117 36.47 -15.11 14.59
CA VAL A 117 36.98 -13.76 14.29
C VAL A 117 36.75 -12.74 15.40
N GLU A 118 36.32 -13.17 16.60
CA GLU A 118 36.10 -12.28 17.75
C GLU A 118 37.35 -11.49 18.12
N HIS A 119 38.55 -12.07 18.00
CA HIS A 119 39.83 -11.41 18.30
C HIS A 119 40.14 -10.21 17.40
N LYS A 120 39.46 -10.10 16.26
CA LYS A 120 39.60 -8.96 15.35
C LYS A 120 38.68 -7.81 15.72
N ILE A 121 37.71 -8.01 16.61
CA ILE A 121 36.63 -7.04 16.84
C ILE A 121 36.80 -6.39 18.21
N ASN A 122 36.97 -5.07 18.20
CA ASN A 122 36.89 -4.24 19.39
C ASN A 122 35.54 -3.50 19.39
N PHE A 123 34.55 -4.06 20.08
CA PHE A 123 33.23 -3.46 20.22
C PHE A 123 33.21 -2.42 21.36
N ILE A 124 32.72 -1.22 21.07
CA ILE A 124 32.62 -0.11 22.01
C ILE A 124 31.16 0.30 22.13
N LYS A 125 30.56 0.05 23.29
CA LYS A 125 29.21 0.54 23.61
C LYS A 125 29.27 2.02 23.95
N SER A 126 28.97 2.90 22.99
CA SER A 126 28.95 4.34 23.22
C SER A 126 28.28 5.09 22.07
N ASP A 127 28.01 6.37 22.30
CA ASP A 127 27.75 7.32 21.22
C ASP A 127 29.01 7.47 20.35
N ALA A 128 28.84 7.33 19.03
CA ALA A 128 29.97 7.36 18.11
C ALA A 128 30.69 8.70 18.09
N ASN A 129 29.98 9.84 18.22
CA ASN A 129 30.63 11.15 18.21
C ASN A 129 31.63 11.32 19.35
N SER A 130 31.30 10.77 20.52
CA SER A 130 32.14 10.81 21.72
C SER A 130 33.40 9.98 21.50
N VAL A 131 33.28 8.73 21.05
CA VAL A 131 34.42 7.84 20.78
C VAL A 131 35.35 8.43 19.71
N LEU A 132 34.80 8.94 18.60
CA LEU A 132 35.59 9.56 17.55
C LEU A 132 36.30 10.84 18.03
N SER A 133 35.70 11.58 18.96
CA SER A 133 36.33 12.76 19.55
C SER A 133 37.50 12.38 20.45
N ASP A 134 37.33 11.34 21.27
CA ASP A 134 38.39 10.82 22.14
C ASP A 134 39.58 10.28 21.34
N MET A 135 39.30 9.58 20.23
CA MET A 135 40.33 9.14 19.29
C MET A 135 41.16 10.31 18.76
N LEU A 136 40.49 11.39 18.33
CA LEU A 136 41.14 12.60 17.81
C LEU A 136 41.91 13.40 18.86
N ASN A 137 41.51 13.33 20.13
CA ASN A 137 42.13 14.07 21.24
C ASN A 137 43.29 13.31 21.90
N SER A 138 43.43 12.01 21.63
CA SER A 138 44.51 11.20 22.20
C SER A 138 45.89 11.66 21.69
N LYS A 139 46.80 12.00 22.62
CA LYS A 139 48.12 12.59 22.32
C LYS A 139 49.05 11.69 21.50
N GLU A 140 48.74 10.40 21.36
CA GLU A 140 49.53 9.40 20.63
C GLU A 140 49.07 9.18 19.17
N LYS A 141 47.93 9.74 18.73
CA LYS A 141 47.34 9.43 17.42
C LYS A 141 46.96 10.67 16.58
N GLN A 142 47.94 11.52 16.27
CA GLN A 142 47.80 12.54 15.21
C GLN A 142 47.89 11.95 13.78
N ILE A 143 47.86 10.62 13.62
CA ILE A 143 48.01 9.94 12.33
C ILE A 143 46.73 9.16 12.06
N ALA A 144 46.12 9.42 10.89
CA ALA A 144 45.00 8.65 10.38
C ALA A 144 45.34 7.16 10.35
N GLU A 145 44.50 6.31 10.94
CA GLU A 145 44.82 4.91 11.22
C GLU A 145 43.91 3.89 10.56
N PHE A 146 42.77 4.32 10.02
CA PHE A 146 41.80 3.41 9.40
C PHE A 146 41.94 3.38 7.88
N ASP A 147 41.85 2.18 7.31
CA ASP A 147 41.80 1.95 5.88
C ASP A 147 40.38 2.17 5.33
N LEU A 148 39.37 1.74 6.09
CA LEU A 148 37.96 1.85 5.72
C LEU A 148 37.10 2.19 6.93
N ALA A 149 36.12 3.07 6.73
CA ALA A 149 35.04 3.32 7.68
C ALA A 149 33.68 3.05 7.04
N PHE A 150 32.83 2.25 7.68
CA PHE A 150 31.44 2.01 7.29
C PHE A 150 30.49 2.69 8.28
N VAL A 151 29.49 3.41 7.78
CA VAL A 151 28.56 4.19 8.58
C VAL A 151 27.12 3.84 8.19
N ASP A 152 26.44 3.12 9.08
CA ASP A 152 25.00 2.88 9.05
C ASP A 152 24.36 3.18 10.41
N ALA A 153 24.20 4.47 10.71
CA ALA A 153 23.70 4.93 12.00
C ALA A 153 22.62 6.01 11.84
N ASP A 154 22.42 6.84 12.86
CA ASP A 154 21.50 7.96 12.80
C ASP A 154 21.91 8.94 11.68
N LYS A 155 21.00 9.21 10.76
CA LYS A 155 21.31 9.99 9.56
C LYS A 155 21.56 11.48 9.86
N PHE A 156 21.08 11.97 11.01
CA PHE A 156 21.30 13.34 11.48
C PHE A 156 22.78 13.63 11.79
N SER A 157 23.52 12.64 12.30
CA SER A 157 24.91 12.81 12.68
C SER A 157 25.91 12.54 11.56
N TYR A 158 25.48 12.04 10.38
CA TYR A 158 26.38 11.64 9.29
C TYR A 158 27.38 12.73 8.89
N LYS A 159 26.93 13.99 8.77
CA LYS A 159 27.81 15.12 8.44
C LYS A 159 28.87 15.37 9.52
N ARG A 160 28.53 15.13 10.79
CA ARG A 160 29.48 15.26 11.91
C ARG A 160 30.47 14.10 11.91
N TYR A 161 29.98 12.86 11.73
CA TYR A 161 30.82 11.68 11.55
C TYR A 161 31.82 11.89 10.41
N HIS A 162 31.38 12.38 9.26
CA HIS A 162 32.26 12.64 8.12
C HIS A 162 33.44 13.56 8.47
N LYS A 163 33.18 14.66 9.19
CA LYS A 163 34.25 15.61 9.58
C LYS A 163 35.30 14.98 10.50
N GLN A 164 34.90 14.03 11.33
CA GLN A 164 35.80 13.30 12.22
C GLN A 164 36.53 12.18 11.46
N LEU A 165 35.79 11.40 10.67
CA LEU A 165 36.30 10.29 9.87
C LEU A 165 37.32 10.75 8.83
N LEU A 166 37.16 11.93 8.25
CA LEU A 166 38.14 12.49 7.31
C LEU A 166 39.54 12.69 7.94
N LYS A 167 39.62 12.78 9.26
CA LYS A 167 40.89 12.86 10.00
C LYS A 167 41.39 11.51 10.50
N LEU A 168 40.51 10.52 10.60
CA LEU A 168 40.79 9.19 11.15
C LEU A 168 41.06 8.15 10.06
N VAL A 169 40.49 8.33 8.87
CA VAL A 169 40.71 7.48 7.69
C VAL A 169 41.89 8.02 6.88
N LYS A 170 42.79 7.13 6.47
CA LYS A 170 44.01 7.50 5.76
C LYS A 170 43.71 8.08 4.36
N VAL A 171 44.65 8.85 3.82
CA VAL A 171 44.62 9.24 2.40
C VAL A 171 44.63 7.99 1.53
N GLY A 172 43.68 7.88 0.60
CA GLY A 172 43.44 6.67 -0.20
C GLY A 172 42.59 5.60 0.50
N GLY A 173 42.09 5.87 1.71
CA GLY A 173 41.07 5.05 2.38
C GLY A 173 39.64 5.36 1.89
N ILE A 174 38.68 4.57 2.35
CA ILE A 174 37.26 4.67 1.95
C ILE A 174 36.39 4.99 3.16
N ILE A 175 35.44 5.92 2.99
CA ILE A 175 34.33 6.11 3.92
C ILE A 175 33.03 5.77 3.19
N ALA A 176 32.40 4.66 3.57
CA ALA A 176 31.16 4.18 3.00
C ALA A 176 29.98 4.55 3.91
N TYR A 177 28.94 5.15 3.33
CA TYR A 177 27.71 5.54 4.02
C TYR A 177 26.53 4.78 3.43
N ASP A 178 25.77 4.13 4.29
CA ASP A 178 24.54 3.47 3.86
C ASP A 178 23.37 4.49 3.73
N ASN A 179 22.45 4.19 2.82
CA ASN A 179 21.17 4.87 2.63
C ASN A 179 21.26 6.37 2.21
N THR A 180 22.35 6.80 1.56
CA THR A 180 22.54 8.21 1.15
C THR A 180 21.57 8.72 0.08
N LEU A 181 20.90 7.81 -0.65
CA LEU A 181 19.84 8.16 -1.61
C LEU A 181 18.43 8.14 -0.99
N TRP A 182 18.30 7.68 0.26
CA TRP A 182 17.07 7.67 1.06
C TRP A 182 15.82 7.23 0.29
N TYR A 183 15.85 6.03 -0.29
CA TYR A 183 14.75 5.47 -1.11
C TYR A 183 14.29 6.38 -2.27
N GLY A 184 15.16 7.29 -2.73
CA GLY A 184 14.84 8.29 -3.76
C GLY A 184 14.19 9.57 -3.23
N PHE A 185 13.86 9.66 -1.93
CA PHE A 185 13.25 10.85 -1.33
C PHE A 185 14.14 12.09 -1.43
N VAL A 186 15.47 11.94 -1.52
CA VAL A 186 16.38 13.06 -1.75
C VAL A 186 16.15 13.78 -3.09
N ALA A 187 15.52 13.13 -4.07
CA ALA A 187 15.18 13.73 -5.36
C ALA A 187 13.78 14.36 -5.39
N GLN A 188 12.96 14.14 -4.36
CA GLN A 188 11.58 14.65 -4.30
C GLN A 188 11.53 16.08 -3.75
N LYS A 189 10.47 16.79 -4.13
CA LYS A 189 10.12 18.11 -3.58
C LYS A 189 9.61 17.94 -2.14
N GLU A 190 9.84 18.95 -1.30
CA GLU A 190 9.58 18.89 0.15
C GLU A 190 8.08 18.75 0.50
N ASP A 191 7.21 19.36 -0.31
CA ASP A 191 5.76 19.28 -0.20
C ASP A 191 5.20 17.88 -0.50
N ALA A 192 5.90 17.10 -1.32
CA ALA A 192 5.54 15.72 -1.65
C ALA A 192 6.02 14.68 -0.62
N LEU A 193 6.82 15.09 0.37
CA LEU A 193 7.37 14.18 1.39
C LEU A 193 6.39 14.02 2.57
N PRO A 194 6.21 12.79 3.10
CA PRO A 194 5.56 12.55 4.38
C PRO A 194 6.24 13.36 5.49
N GLU A 195 5.46 13.96 6.38
CA GLU A 195 5.98 14.86 7.43
C GLU A 195 7.07 14.21 8.27
N ASN A 196 6.89 12.94 8.65
CA ASN A 196 7.84 12.18 9.46
C ASN A 196 9.18 11.88 8.75
N LEU A 197 9.29 12.11 7.44
CA LEU A 197 10.50 11.88 6.65
C LEU A 197 11.22 13.17 6.23
N ARG A 198 10.62 14.34 6.42
CA ARG A 198 11.17 15.62 5.93
C ARG A 198 12.53 15.95 6.57
N ASP A 199 12.61 15.91 7.89
CA ASP A 199 13.82 16.31 8.62
C ASP A 199 15.01 15.39 8.34
N VAL A 200 14.79 14.07 8.29
CA VAL A 200 15.82 13.10 7.96
C VAL A 200 16.27 13.23 6.49
N THR A 201 15.34 13.46 5.56
CA THR A 201 15.67 13.69 4.14
C THR A 201 16.50 14.96 3.99
N LYS A 202 16.19 16.02 4.75
CA LYS A 202 16.96 17.26 4.77
C LYS A 202 18.38 17.05 5.27
N ALA A 203 18.57 16.32 6.37
CA ALA A 203 19.90 16.00 6.90
C ALA A 203 20.77 15.24 5.88
N ILE A 204 20.17 14.28 5.16
CA ILE A 204 20.87 13.53 4.10
C ILE A 204 21.18 14.42 2.89
N LYS A 205 20.25 15.29 2.47
CA LYS A 205 20.50 16.29 1.42
C LYS A 205 21.67 17.19 1.79
N GLU A 206 21.75 17.63 3.05
CA GLU A 206 22.86 18.46 3.55
C GLU A 206 24.20 17.73 3.54
N LEU A 207 24.22 16.44 3.91
CA LEU A 207 25.42 15.61 3.77
C LEU A 207 25.84 15.49 2.31
N ASN A 208 24.92 15.08 1.41
CA ASN A 208 25.24 14.86 0.00
C ASN A 208 25.79 16.13 -0.66
N HIS A 209 25.20 17.30 -0.36
CA HIS A 209 25.75 18.59 -0.83
C HIS A 209 27.14 18.86 -0.25
N TYR A 210 27.33 18.61 1.04
CA TYR A 210 28.62 18.81 1.69
C TYR A 210 29.71 17.94 1.03
N LEU A 211 29.45 16.65 0.83
CA LEU A 211 30.38 15.73 0.17
C LEU A 211 30.67 16.13 -1.27
N ALA A 212 29.64 16.47 -2.05
CA ALA A 212 29.81 16.88 -3.45
C ALA A 212 30.64 18.17 -3.62
N SER A 213 30.67 19.01 -2.59
CA SER A 213 31.44 20.26 -2.58
C SER A 213 32.84 20.13 -1.96
N ASP A 214 33.20 18.98 -1.39
CA ASP A 214 34.45 18.81 -0.65
C ASP A 214 35.59 18.34 -1.60
N PRO A 215 36.58 19.19 -1.93
CA PRO A 215 37.64 18.83 -2.88
C PRO A 215 38.63 17.81 -2.35
N ARG A 216 38.50 17.36 -1.10
CA ARG A 216 39.40 16.40 -0.46
C ARG A 216 39.00 14.94 -0.70
N VAL A 217 37.83 14.69 -1.28
CA VAL A 217 37.28 13.35 -1.49
C VAL A 217 36.83 13.16 -2.94
N ASP A 218 36.97 11.94 -3.44
CA ASP A 218 36.25 11.47 -4.62
C ASP A 218 34.96 10.77 -4.16
N ILE A 219 33.84 10.98 -4.86
CA ILE A 219 32.52 10.45 -4.48
C ILE A 219 31.92 9.57 -5.58
N SER A 220 31.39 8.41 -5.19
CA SER A 220 30.46 7.60 -5.98
C SER A 220 29.21 7.27 -5.17
N GLN A 221 28.06 7.17 -5.82
CA GLN A 221 26.80 6.71 -5.23
C GLN A 221 26.27 5.52 -6.02
N GLU A 222 26.04 4.41 -5.33
CA GLU A 222 25.47 3.20 -5.92
C GLU A 222 23.99 3.07 -5.51
N LYS A 223 23.11 2.75 -6.46
CA LYS A 223 21.67 2.58 -6.20
C LYS A 223 21.35 1.11 -5.97
N GLN A 224 20.79 0.79 -4.80
CA GLN A 224 20.16 -0.51 -4.53
C GLN A 224 18.66 -0.46 -4.88
N GLN A 225 18.11 -1.56 -5.40
CA GLN A 225 16.69 -1.62 -5.77
C GLN A 225 15.80 -1.98 -4.58
N ALA A 226 14.68 -1.26 -4.48
CA ALA A 226 13.54 -1.64 -3.66
C ALA A 226 12.48 -2.32 -4.56
N SER A 227 11.90 -3.43 -4.10
CA SER A 227 10.84 -4.13 -4.82
C SER A 227 9.59 -3.25 -4.94
N THR A 228 9.10 -3.06 -6.17
CA THR A 228 7.88 -2.30 -6.43
C THR A 228 6.70 -3.25 -6.60
N MET A 229 5.81 -3.33 -5.61
CA MET A 229 4.58 -4.13 -5.74
C MET A 229 3.58 -3.40 -6.63
N LYS A 230 2.89 -4.14 -7.49
CA LYS A 230 1.86 -3.63 -8.40
C LYS A 230 0.48 -4.17 -8.04
N ALA A 231 -0.54 -3.53 -8.58
CA ALA A 231 -1.91 -3.99 -8.49
C ALA A 231 -2.67 -3.82 -9.81
N LEU A 232 -3.69 -4.63 -10.01
CA LEU A 232 -4.71 -4.46 -11.03
C LEU A 232 -6.06 -4.23 -10.36
N ILE A 233 -6.81 -3.21 -10.76
CA ILE A 233 -8.21 -3.05 -10.36
C ILE A 233 -9.09 -3.38 -11.56
N LEU A 234 -9.95 -4.38 -11.42
CA LEU A 234 -10.96 -4.77 -12.39
C LEU A 234 -12.09 -3.74 -12.38
N VAL A 235 -12.10 -2.88 -13.40
CA VAL A 235 -13.12 -1.86 -13.62
C VAL A 235 -14.15 -2.41 -14.62
N GLY A 236 -15.00 -3.31 -14.11
CA GLY A 236 -15.99 -4.02 -14.91
C GLY A 236 -17.34 -3.30 -15.03
N GLY A 237 -17.96 -3.43 -16.21
CA GLY A 237 -19.40 -3.25 -16.45
C GLY A 237 -19.96 -1.82 -16.42
N PHE A 238 -21.08 -1.61 -17.09
CA PHE A 238 -21.78 -0.31 -17.13
C PHE A 238 -22.50 0.09 -15.83
N GLY A 239 -22.37 -0.70 -14.76
CA GLY A 239 -23.01 -0.44 -13.47
C GLY A 239 -24.52 -0.25 -13.54
N THR A 240 -25.21 -0.92 -14.47
CA THR A 240 -26.61 -0.62 -14.85
C THR A 240 -27.61 -0.74 -13.70
N ARG A 241 -27.34 -1.63 -12.74
CA ARG A 241 -28.17 -1.83 -11.53
C ARG A 241 -28.05 -0.70 -10.51
N LEU A 242 -27.04 0.14 -10.61
CA LEU A 242 -26.81 1.31 -9.74
C LEU A 242 -27.29 2.62 -10.40
N ARG A 243 -27.96 2.54 -11.54
CA ARG A 243 -28.63 3.70 -12.15
C ARG A 243 -29.69 4.26 -11.18
N PRO A 244 -29.90 5.59 -11.16
CA PRO A 244 -29.43 6.60 -12.10
C PRO A 244 -27.99 7.09 -11.90
N LEU A 245 -27.31 6.75 -10.79
CA LEU A 245 -25.98 7.29 -10.47
C LEU A 245 -24.94 7.03 -11.57
N THR A 246 -24.98 5.82 -12.13
CA THR A 246 -24.07 5.38 -13.19
C THR A 246 -24.43 5.90 -14.58
N LEU A 247 -25.43 6.78 -14.69
CA LEU A 247 -25.67 7.56 -15.91
C LEU A 247 -24.77 8.81 -15.97
N SER A 248 -24.39 9.37 -14.82
CA SER A 248 -23.52 10.55 -14.72
C SER A 248 -22.05 10.19 -14.76
N VAL A 249 -21.63 9.17 -14.00
CA VAL A 249 -20.23 8.75 -13.90
C VAL A 249 -20.08 7.24 -13.93
N PRO A 250 -18.92 6.70 -14.37
CA PRO A 250 -18.62 5.28 -14.23
C PRO A 250 -18.76 4.79 -12.77
N LYS A 251 -19.19 3.53 -12.59
CA LYS A 251 -19.42 2.93 -11.26
C LYS A 251 -18.28 3.16 -10.24
N PRO A 252 -16.98 2.96 -10.57
CA PRO A 252 -15.91 3.16 -9.60
C PRO A 252 -15.73 4.62 -9.14
N LEU A 253 -16.25 5.59 -9.90
CA LEU A 253 -16.20 7.01 -9.57
C LEU A 253 -17.43 7.47 -8.79
N VAL A 254 -18.46 6.63 -8.66
CA VAL A 254 -19.59 6.92 -7.78
C VAL A 254 -19.04 7.09 -6.36
N GLU A 255 -19.41 8.18 -5.70
CA GLU A 255 -18.97 8.47 -4.34
C GLU A 255 -19.64 7.49 -3.37
N PHE A 256 -18.84 6.93 -2.47
CA PHE A 256 -19.26 6.11 -1.35
C PHE A 256 -18.63 6.67 -0.07
N ALA A 257 -19.47 7.12 0.86
CA ALA A 257 -19.05 7.82 2.08
C ALA A 257 -18.07 8.99 1.79
N ASN A 258 -18.52 9.92 0.92
CA ASN A 258 -17.82 11.14 0.50
C ASN A 258 -16.52 10.94 -0.30
N LYS A 259 -16.25 9.72 -0.77
CA LYS A 259 -15.06 9.39 -1.55
C LYS A 259 -15.40 8.45 -2.70
N PRO A 260 -14.90 8.68 -3.94
CA PRO A 260 -15.02 7.73 -5.04
C PRO A 260 -14.64 6.30 -4.61
N MET A 261 -15.46 5.30 -4.95
CA MET A 261 -15.27 3.90 -4.54
C MET A 261 -13.85 3.40 -4.81
N ILE A 262 -13.30 3.70 -5.99
CA ILE A 262 -11.96 3.25 -6.40
C ILE A 262 -10.84 3.80 -5.50
N LEU A 263 -11.00 5.00 -4.94
CA LEU A 263 -9.96 5.61 -4.11
C LEU A 263 -9.79 4.91 -2.77
N HIS A 264 -10.85 4.30 -2.22
CA HIS A 264 -10.73 3.48 -1.02
C HIS A 264 -9.74 2.32 -1.23
N GLN A 265 -9.73 1.74 -2.42
CA GLN A 265 -8.83 0.64 -2.79
C GLN A 265 -7.42 1.14 -3.07
N ILE A 266 -7.28 2.22 -3.85
CA ILE A 266 -5.97 2.79 -4.21
C ILE A 266 -5.22 3.28 -2.97
N GLU A 267 -5.90 3.94 -2.03
CA GLU A 267 -5.28 4.38 -0.78
C GLU A 267 -4.81 3.19 0.07
N ALA A 268 -5.65 2.16 0.22
CA ALA A 268 -5.26 0.94 0.95
C ALA A 268 -4.06 0.22 0.31
N LEU A 269 -3.99 0.19 -1.03
CA LEU A 269 -2.83 -0.32 -1.77
C LEU A 269 -1.60 0.55 -1.56
N LYS A 270 -1.74 1.89 -1.57
CA LYS A 270 -0.64 2.80 -1.33
C LYS A 270 -0.04 2.62 0.07
N GLU A 271 -0.87 2.44 1.09
CA GLU A 271 -0.45 2.26 2.49
C GLU A 271 0.49 1.05 2.69
N ILE A 272 0.37 0.01 1.85
CA ILE A 272 1.24 -1.19 1.92
C ILE A 272 2.42 -1.14 0.93
N GLY A 273 2.67 0.00 0.28
CA GLY A 273 3.82 0.19 -0.59
C GLY A 273 3.59 -0.20 -2.06
N VAL A 274 2.35 -0.35 -2.52
CA VAL A 274 2.08 -0.48 -3.97
C VAL A 274 2.41 0.85 -4.65
N THR A 275 3.21 0.76 -5.71
CA THR A 275 3.70 1.95 -6.45
C THR A 275 3.02 2.16 -7.79
N GLU A 276 2.38 1.13 -8.35
CA GLU A 276 1.64 1.22 -9.60
C GLU A 276 0.33 0.43 -9.55
N VAL A 277 -0.75 1.07 -10.00
CA VAL A 277 -2.08 0.49 -10.15
C VAL A 277 -2.48 0.52 -11.61
N VAL A 278 -2.76 -0.66 -12.18
CA VAL A 278 -3.29 -0.82 -13.52
C VAL A 278 -4.81 -0.94 -13.45
N LEU A 279 -5.53 -0.06 -14.11
CA LEU A 279 -6.99 -0.13 -14.24
C LEU A 279 -7.33 -0.95 -15.47
N ALA A 280 -7.96 -2.10 -15.29
CA ALA A 280 -8.55 -2.88 -16.37
C ALA A 280 -9.93 -2.31 -16.70
N ILE A 281 -10.02 -1.51 -17.77
CA ILE A 281 -11.21 -0.74 -18.12
C ILE A 281 -11.72 -1.13 -19.50
N ASN A 282 -13.04 -1.24 -19.62
CA ASN A 282 -13.73 -1.45 -20.89
C ASN A 282 -14.21 -0.11 -21.51
N TYR A 283 -14.60 0.87 -20.70
CA TYR A 283 -15.30 2.08 -21.17
C TYR A 283 -14.70 3.39 -20.62
N GLN A 284 -14.66 4.43 -21.48
CA GLN A 284 -14.24 5.81 -21.15
C GLN A 284 -12.93 5.94 -20.33
N PRO A 285 -11.79 5.46 -20.85
CA PRO A 285 -10.50 5.58 -20.15
C PRO A 285 -10.12 7.04 -19.85
N GLU A 286 -10.46 7.97 -20.74
CA GLU A 286 -10.12 9.38 -20.58
C GLU A 286 -10.80 10.02 -19.36
N VAL A 287 -12.08 9.71 -19.10
CA VAL A 287 -12.82 10.24 -17.94
C VAL A 287 -12.18 9.73 -16.65
N MET A 288 -11.88 8.43 -16.59
CA MET A 288 -11.21 7.81 -15.44
C MET A 288 -9.81 8.42 -15.21
N LEU A 289 -8.98 8.49 -16.25
CA LEU A 289 -7.61 9.00 -16.15
C LEU A 289 -7.58 10.48 -15.77
N ASN A 290 -8.42 11.30 -16.39
CA ASN A 290 -8.48 12.73 -16.07
C ASN A 290 -8.92 12.96 -14.63
N PHE A 291 -9.90 12.17 -14.15
CA PHE A 291 -10.33 12.23 -12.75
C PHE A 291 -9.22 11.80 -11.78
N LEU A 292 -8.51 10.73 -12.11
CA LEU A 292 -7.51 10.13 -11.22
C LEU A 292 -6.16 10.84 -11.24
N LYS A 293 -5.87 11.67 -12.24
CA LYS A 293 -4.59 12.39 -12.39
C LYS A 293 -4.22 13.24 -11.17
N GLU A 294 -5.20 13.91 -10.56
CA GLU A 294 -4.96 14.68 -9.34
C GLU A 294 -4.59 13.76 -8.17
N PHE A 295 -5.23 12.60 -8.06
CA PHE A 295 -4.96 11.62 -7.01
C PHE A 295 -3.64 10.88 -7.23
N GLU A 296 -3.24 10.63 -8.48
CA GLU A 296 -1.93 10.09 -8.85
C GLU A 296 -0.81 10.94 -8.24
N ALA A 297 -0.89 12.27 -8.43
CA ALA A 297 0.06 13.23 -7.88
C ALA A 297 0.00 13.31 -6.36
N LYS A 298 -1.20 13.39 -5.76
CA LYS A 298 -1.38 13.48 -4.30
C LYS A 298 -0.90 12.24 -3.55
N LEU A 299 -1.15 11.05 -4.11
CA LEU A 299 -0.82 9.77 -3.48
C LEU A 299 0.59 9.29 -3.84
N GLY A 300 1.24 9.90 -4.83
CA GLY A 300 2.55 9.46 -5.31
C GLY A 300 2.52 7.98 -5.74
N ILE A 301 1.49 7.60 -6.49
CA ILE A 301 1.28 6.25 -7.03
C ILE A 301 1.04 6.39 -8.52
N LYS A 302 1.65 5.55 -9.36
CA LYS A 302 1.43 5.58 -10.80
C LYS A 302 0.11 4.89 -11.14
N ILE A 303 -0.75 5.52 -11.93
CA ILE A 303 -2.03 4.94 -12.36
C ILE A 303 -2.00 4.80 -13.87
N THR A 304 -2.12 3.56 -14.37
CA THR A 304 -2.18 3.29 -15.80
C THR A 304 -3.47 2.58 -16.16
N CYS A 305 -3.80 2.57 -17.44
CA CYS A 305 -4.98 1.87 -17.94
C CYS A 305 -4.60 0.75 -18.89
N SER A 306 -5.29 -0.37 -18.75
CA SER A 306 -5.35 -1.44 -19.74
C SER A 306 -6.75 -1.47 -20.30
N GLN A 307 -6.90 -0.91 -21.51
CA GLN A 307 -8.20 -0.79 -22.15
C GLN A 307 -8.55 -2.06 -22.91
N GLU A 308 -9.67 -2.67 -22.58
CA GLU A 308 -10.27 -3.74 -23.35
C GLU A 308 -11.08 -3.16 -24.52
N THR A 309 -10.87 -3.67 -25.73
CA THR A 309 -11.68 -3.28 -26.91
C THR A 309 -12.96 -4.10 -27.05
N GLU A 310 -12.98 -5.29 -26.43
CA GLU A 310 -14.12 -6.20 -26.37
C GLU A 310 -14.20 -6.79 -24.95
N PRO A 311 -15.38 -7.24 -24.47
CA PRO A 311 -15.50 -7.79 -23.12
C PRO A 311 -14.70 -9.09 -22.93
N LEU A 312 -13.59 -9.07 -22.17
CA LEU A 312 -12.71 -10.24 -21.97
C LEU A 312 -13.01 -11.04 -20.69
N GLY A 313 -14.11 -10.74 -19.99
CA GLY A 313 -14.47 -11.40 -18.74
C GLY A 313 -13.64 -10.88 -17.55
N THR A 314 -13.43 -11.71 -16.54
CA THR A 314 -12.71 -11.32 -15.30
C THR A 314 -11.25 -11.77 -15.29
N ALA A 315 -10.88 -12.76 -16.11
CA ALA A 315 -9.49 -13.22 -16.26
C ALA A 315 -8.79 -12.58 -17.46
N GLY A 316 -9.49 -12.40 -18.58
CA GLY A 316 -8.89 -11.84 -19.79
C GLY A 316 -8.24 -10.44 -19.62
N PRO A 317 -8.75 -9.53 -18.78
CA PRO A 317 -8.08 -8.26 -18.53
C PRO A 317 -6.71 -8.41 -17.87
N LEU A 318 -6.49 -9.48 -17.09
CA LEU A 318 -5.17 -9.79 -16.53
C LEU A 318 -4.19 -10.21 -17.61
N ALA A 319 -4.62 -11.05 -18.56
CA ALA A 319 -3.80 -11.44 -19.71
C ALA A 319 -3.49 -10.24 -20.60
N LEU A 320 -4.45 -9.33 -20.81
CA LEU A 320 -4.25 -8.11 -21.59
C LEU A 320 -3.26 -7.16 -20.90
N ALA A 321 -3.29 -7.08 -19.58
CA ALA A 321 -2.42 -6.24 -18.77
C ALA A 321 -1.06 -6.89 -18.44
N ARG A 322 -0.74 -8.07 -19.02
CA ARG A 322 0.45 -8.85 -18.69
C ARG A 322 1.73 -8.03 -18.66
N ASP A 323 2.00 -7.26 -19.71
CA ASP A 323 3.24 -6.46 -19.82
C ASP A 323 3.28 -5.25 -18.87
N LYS A 324 2.14 -4.87 -18.28
CA LYS A 324 2.06 -3.81 -17.26
C LYS A 324 2.25 -4.38 -15.86
N LEU A 325 1.74 -5.59 -15.63
CA LEU A 325 1.74 -6.25 -14.32
C LEU A 325 3.03 -7.02 -14.06
N ILE A 326 3.50 -7.77 -15.04
CA ILE A 326 4.77 -8.48 -14.93
C ILE A 326 5.88 -7.44 -15.07
N ASP A 327 6.75 -7.43 -14.10
CA ASP A 327 8.13 -7.01 -14.31
C ASP A 327 9.02 -8.22 -14.02
N ASP A 328 10.33 -8.06 -14.23
CA ASP A 328 11.22 -9.19 -14.03
C ASP A 328 11.23 -9.63 -12.54
N SER A 329 10.72 -8.86 -11.57
CA SER A 329 10.80 -9.19 -10.12
C SER A 329 10.32 -10.59 -9.74
N GLY A 330 9.32 -11.11 -10.43
CA GLY A 330 8.60 -12.31 -10.02
C GLY A 330 7.72 -12.12 -8.78
N GLU A 331 7.58 -10.89 -8.28
CA GLU A 331 6.74 -10.58 -7.13
C GLU A 331 5.24 -10.75 -7.46
N PRO A 332 4.42 -11.15 -6.47
CA PRO A 332 2.99 -11.19 -6.64
C PRO A 332 2.41 -9.78 -6.81
N PHE A 333 1.27 -9.70 -7.48
CA PHE A 333 0.52 -8.47 -7.66
C PHE A 333 -0.90 -8.62 -7.14
N PHE A 334 -1.45 -7.52 -6.63
CA PHE A 334 -2.83 -7.48 -6.15
C PHE A 334 -3.81 -7.42 -7.31
N VAL A 335 -4.98 -8.02 -7.13
CA VAL A 335 -6.12 -7.86 -8.04
C VAL A 335 -7.38 -7.61 -7.25
N LEU A 336 -8.09 -6.53 -7.54
CA LEU A 336 -9.29 -6.13 -6.80
C LEU A 336 -10.46 -5.87 -7.74
N ASN A 337 -11.66 -6.24 -7.30
CA ASN A 337 -12.91 -5.83 -7.95
C ASN A 337 -13.26 -4.39 -7.53
N SER A 338 -13.41 -3.48 -8.49
CA SER A 338 -13.66 -2.04 -8.22
C SER A 338 -14.97 -1.74 -7.49
N ASP A 339 -15.90 -2.70 -7.42
CA ASP A 339 -17.20 -2.52 -6.79
C ASP A 339 -17.34 -3.08 -5.37
N VAL A 340 -16.25 -3.64 -4.85
CA VAL A 340 -16.18 -4.09 -3.46
C VAL A 340 -15.75 -2.95 -2.55
N ILE A 341 -16.48 -2.76 -1.45
CA ILE A 341 -16.04 -1.98 -0.30
C ILE A 341 -15.97 -2.89 0.91
N SER A 342 -14.80 -2.97 1.53
CA SER A 342 -14.54 -3.84 2.67
C SER A 342 -13.45 -3.28 3.57
N GLU A 343 -13.09 -4.04 4.58
CA GLU A 343 -11.76 -3.93 5.15
C GLU A 343 -10.70 -4.38 4.14
N TYR A 344 -9.53 -3.73 4.15
CA TYR A 344 -8.41 -4.04 3.26
C TYR A 344 -7.17 -4.47 4.06
N PRO A 345 -7.15 -5.67 4.67
CA PRO A 345 -5.99 -6.18 5.42
C PRO A 345 -4.92 -6.72 4.46
N LEU A 346 -4.42 -5.84 3.59
CA LEU A 346 -3.53 -6.20 2.48
C LEU A 346 -2.14 -6.59 2.98
N LYS A 347 -1.66 -5.99 4.08
CA LYS A 347 -0.39 -6.37 4.71
C LYS A 347 -0.44 -7.80 5.23
N GLU A 348 -1.52 -8.17 5.90
CA GLU A 348 -1.78 -9.52 6.39
C GLU A 348 -1.92 -10.51 5.23
N MET A 349 -2.56 -10.10 4.13
CA MET A 349 -2.68 -10.93 2.93
C MET A 349 -1.33 -11.24 2.28
N ILE A 350 -0.39 -10.28 2.24
CA ILE A 350 0.98 -10.52 1.78
C ILE A 350 1.65 -11.59 2.64
N GLN A 351 1.55 -11.44 3.97
CA GLN A 351 2.17 -12.40 4.89
C GLN A 351 1.54 -13.79 4.76
N PHE A 352 0.22 -13.84 4.61
CA PHE A 352 -0.52 -15.08 4.36
C PHE A 352 -0.02 -15.75 3.08
N HIS A 353 0.08 -15.01 1.97
CA HIS A 353 0.54 -15.56 0.69
C HIS A 353 1.98 -16.11 0.76
N LYS A 354 2.90 -15.33 1.36
CA LYS A 354 4.31 -15.73 1.55
C LYS A 354 4.44 -17.01 2.37
N THR A 355 3.63 -17.18 3.40
CA THR A 355 3.69 -18.35 4.29
C THR A 355 3.23 -19.64 3.60
N HIS A 356 2.33 -19.55 2.61
CA HIS A 356 1.74 -20.74 1.95
C HIS A 356 2.41 -21.11 0.62
N GLY A 357 3.06 -20.18 -0.08
CA GLY A 357 3.88 -20.46 -1.28
C GLY A 357 3.10 -21.02 -2.49
N GLY A 358 1.78 -20.84 -2.55
CA GLY A 358 0.92 -21.21 -3.69
C GLY A 358 0.98 -20.22 -4.85
N GLU A 359 0.17 -20.42 -5.90
CA GLU A 359 0.09 -19.49 -7.03
C GLU A 359 -0.86 -18.32 -6.78
N ALA A 360 -1.87 -18.52 -5.95
CA ALA A 360 -2.88 -17.51 -5.66
C ALA A 360 -3.35 -17.59 -4.22
N SER A 361 -3.52 -16.43 -3.60
CA SER A 361 -4.30 -16.25 -2.38
C SER A 361 -5.51 -15.38 -2.68
N ILE A 362 -6.69 -15.79 -2.21
CA ILE A 362 -7.94 -15.06 -2.39
C ILE A 362 -8.55 -14.73 -1.03
N MET A 363 -9.21 -13.58 -0.91
CA MET A 363 -10.01 -13.29 0.27
C MET A 363 -11.41 -13.89 0.13
N VAL A 364 -11.94 -14.39 1.25
CA VAL A 364 -13.31 -14.90 1.33
C VAL A 364 -14.07 -14.26 2.48
N THR A 365 -15.38 -14.12 2.34
CA THR A 365 -16.27 -13.63 3.41
C THR A 365 -17.46 -14.56 3.59
N LYS A 366 -18.07 -14.54 4.77
CA LYS A 366 -19.27 -15.34 5.07
C LYS A 366 -20.53 -14.55 4.75
N VAL A 367 -21.46 -15.17 4.00
CA VAL A 367 -22.77 -14.60 3.68
C VAL A 367 -23.87 -15.63 3.90
N ASP A 368 -25.08 -15.15 4.23
CA ASP A 368 -26.24 -16.04 4.42
C ASP A 368 -26.73 -16.62 3.08
N GLU A 369 -26.68 -15.82 2.01
CA GLU A 369 -27.19 -16.17 0.67
C GLU A 369 -26.06 -16.23 -0.38
N PRO A 370 -25.37 -17.38 -0.54
CA PRO A 370 -24.19 -17.49 -1.39
C PRO A 370 -24.49 -17.70 -2.89
N SER A 371 -25.76 -17.91 -3.27
CA SER A 371 -26.17 -18.33 -4.62
C SER A 371 -25.76 -17.36 -5.76
N LYS A 372 -25.48 -16.11 -5.43
CA LYS A 372 -25.06 -15.06 -6.37
C LYS A 372 -23.55 -14.96 -6.58
N TYR A 373 -22.76 -15.70 -5.82
CA TYR A 373 -21.31 -15.54 -5.73
C TYR A 373 -20.56 -16.87 -5.96
N GLY A 374 -19.25 -16.78 -6.14
CA GLY A 374 -18.36 -17.95 -6.14
C GLY A 374 -18.14 -18.46 -4.73
N VAL A 375 -18.53 -19.71 -4.46
CA VAL A 375 -18.37 -20.36 -3.16
C VAL A 375 -17.04 -21.09 -3.07
N VAL A 376 -16.34 -20.90 -1.96
CA VAL A 376 -15.02 -21.46 -1.69
C VAL A 376 -15.13 -22.49 -0.58
N VAL A 377 -14.77 -23.73 -0.89
CA VAL A 377 -14.59 -24.82 0.07
C VAL A 377 -13.11 -24.92 0.39
N MET A 378 -12.76 -24.76 1.66
CA MET A 378 -11.37 -24.66 2.12
C MET A 378 -11.19 -25.38 3.45
N GLU A 379 -9.98 -25.87 3.69
CA GLU A 379 -9.54 -26.37 5.00
C GLU A 379 -9.35 -25.18 5.96
N GLU A 380 -9.99 -25.20 7.12
CA GLU A 380 -9.97 -24.06 8.05
C GLU A 380 -8.59 -23.82 8.69
N ALA A 381 -7.81 -24.87 8.92
CA ALA A 381 -6.53 -24.77 9.61
C ALA A 381 -5.43 -24.13 8.74
N THR A 382 -5.44 -24.41 7.45
CA THR A 382 -4.39 -23.99 6.49
C THR A 382 -4.90 -22.94 5.49
N GLY A 383 -6.21 -22.78 5.38
CA GLY A 383 -6.84 -21.99 4.35
C GLY A 383 -6.73 -22.58 2.93
N LYS A 384 -6.24 -23.81 2.77
CA LYS A 384 -6.10 -24.44 1.46
C LYS A 384 -7.45 -24.66 0.79
N VAL A 385 -7.61 -24.22 -0.45
CA VAL A 385 -8.87 -24.36 -1.19
C VAL A 385 -8.95 -25.74 -1.82
N GLU A 386 -9.98 -26.50 -1.44
CA GLU A 386 -10.30 -27.81 -2.00
C GLU A 386 -11.12 -27.65 -3.28
N ARG A 387 -12.08 -26.72 -3.27
CA ARG A 387 -12.99 -26.50 -4.40
C ARG A 387 -13.45 -25.06 -4.48
N PHE A 388 -13.45 -24.53 -5.70
CA PHE A 388 -14.08 -23.26 -6.05
C PHE A 388 -15.32 -23.55 -6.91
N VAL A 389 -16.49 -23.03 -6.54
CA VAL A 389 -17.75 -23.26 -7.25
C VAL A 389 -18.46 -21.94 -7.55
N GLU A 390 -18.45 -21.53 -8.81
CA GLU A 390 -19.12 -20.30 -9.24
C GLU A 390 -20.65 -20.45 -9.26
N LYS A 391 -21.36 -19.60 -8.49
CA LYS A 391 -22.83 -19.47 -8.47
C LYS A 391 -23.56 -20.81 -8.39
N PRO A 392 -23.35 -21.57 -7.29
CA PRO A 392 -23.90 -22.90 -7.17
C PRO A 392 -25.42 -22.87 -7.05
N LYS A 393 -26.08 -23.83 -7.72
CA LYS A 393 -27.56 -24.02 -7.62
C LYS A 393 -27.98 -24.71 -6.32
N ILE A 394 -27.06 -25.46 -5.72
CA ILE A 394 -27.24 -26.16 -4.44
C ILE A 394 -26.33 -25.54 -3.39
N PHE A 395 -26.72 -25.57 -2.13
CA PHE A 395 -25.88 -25.06 -1.06
C PHE A 395 -24.57 -25.87 -0.98
N VAL A 396 -23.43 -25.18 -1.13
CA VAL A 396 -22.09 -25.77 -1.03
C VAL A 396 -21.37 -25.32 0.24
N GLY A 397 -21.62 -24.08 0.66
CA GLY A 397 -20.96 -23.42 1.78
C GLY A 397 -21.32 -21.94 1.77
N ASN A 398 -20.99 -21.25 2.87
CA ASN A 398 -21.33 -19.84 3.06
C ASN A 398 -20.13 -18.90 2.89
N LYS A 399 -18.92 -19.42 2.64
CA LYS A 399 -17.75 -18.62 2.31
C LYS A 399 -17.73 -18.33 0.81
N ILE A 400 -17.85 -17.06 0.46
CA ILE A 400 -17.84 -16.59 -0.91
C ILE A 400 -16.55 -15.84 -1.22
N ASN A 401 -16.19 -15.82 -2.50
CA ASN A 401 -15.14 -14.98 -3.04
C ASN A 401 -15.42 -13.50 -2.73
N ALA A 402 -14.48 -12.83 -2.05
CA ALA A 402 -14.60 -11.43 -1.64
C ALA A 402 -14.08 -10.44 -2.71
N GLY A 403 -13.50 -10.91 -3.82
CA GLY A 403 -13.06 -10.03 -4.91
C GLY A 403 -11.72 -9.32 -4.66
N ILE A 404 -10.89 -9.84 -3.76
CA ILE A 404 -9.53 -9.35 -3.48
C ILE A 404 -8.57 -10.53 -3.57
N TYR A 405 -7.57 -10.44 -4.45
CA TYR A 405 -6.63 -11.50 -4.77
C TYR A 405 -5.19 -11.00 -4.67
N LEU A 406 -4.28 -11.90 -4.32
CA LEU A 406 -2.83 -11.72 -4.45
C LEU A 406 -2.32 -12.89 -5.28
N LEU A 407 -1.82 -12.58 -6.49
CA LEU A 407 -1.52 -13.56 -7.52
C LEU A 407 -0.04 -13.52 -7.88
N ASN A 408 0.58 -14.70 -7.98
CA ASN A 408 1.90 -14.80 -8.58
C ASN A 408 1.83 -14.61 -10.10
N PRO A 409 2.90 -14.11 -10.74
CA PRO A 409 2.95 -13.93 -12.20
C PRO A 409 2.62 -15.20 -13.00
N SER A 410 2.94 -16.39 -12.47
CA SER A 410 2.62 -17.69 -13.07
C SER A 410 1.12 -17.94 -13.26
N VAL A 411 0.23 -17.24 -12.56
CA VAL A 411 -1.21 -17.31 -12.80
C VAL A 411 -1.55 -16.80 -14.21
N LEU A 412 -0.80 -15.82 -14.73
CA LEU A 412 -1.02 -15.26 -16.06
C LEU A 412 -0.71 -16.28 -17.17
N ASP A 413 0.14 -17.27 -16.91
CA ASP A 413 0.41 -18.38 -17.85
C ASP A 413 -0.80 -19.32 -18.03
N ARG A 414 -1.77 -19.26 -17.12
CA ARG A 414 -3.01 -20.05 -17.18
C ARG A 414 -4.13 -19.35 -17.95
N ILE A 415 -3.91 -18.10 -18.36
CA ILE A 415 -4.95 -17.24 -18.93
C ILE A 415 -4.60 -16.95 -20.39
N GLU A 416 -5.41 -17.48 -21.29
CA GLU A 416 -5.37 -17.11 -22.70
C GLU A 416 -6.00 -15.73 -22.89
N LEU A 417 -5.47 -14.93 -23.82
CA LEU A 417 -6.03 -13.62 -24.17
C LEU A 417 -7.32 -13.78 -24.99
N ARG A 418 -8.39 -14.16 -24.29
CA ARG A 418 -9.75 -14.33 -24.81
C ARG A 418 -10.75 -14.09 -23.68
N PRO A 419 -12.06 -13.93 -23.98
CA PRO A 419 -13.10 -13.91 -22.97
C PRO A 419 -12.98 -15.12 -22.03
N THR A 420 -12.64 -14.85 -20.76
CA THR A 420 -12.33 -15.86 -19.74
C THR A 420 -12.77 -15.37 -18.37
N SER A 421 -13.42 -16.23 -17.58
CA SER A 421 -13.74 -15.93 -16.17
C SER A 421 -12.71 -16.57 -15.24
N ILE A 422 -12.13 -15.76 -14.35
CA ILE A 422 -11.15 -16.24 -13.37
C ILE A 422 -11.79 -17.26 -12.41
N GLU A 423 -13.04 -17.02 -12.03
CA GLU A 423 -13.83 -17.83 -11.11
C GLU A 423 -14.25 -19.18 -11.71
N LYS A 424 -14.50 -19.24 -13.02
CA LYS A 424 -14.96 -20.45 -13.70
C LYS A 424 -13.83 -21.29 -14.29
N GLU A 425 -12.79 -20.65 -14.81
CA GLU A 425 -11.79 -21.33 -15.63
C GLU A 425 -10.40 -21.38 -15.00
N VAL A 426 -10.06 -20.46 -14.08
CA VAL A 426 -8.70 -20.32 -13.55
C VAL A 426 -8.61 -20.84 -12.12
N PHE A 427 -9.36 -20.26 -11.17
CA PHE A 427 -9.32 -20.68 -9.76
C PHE A 427 -9.65 -22.16 -9.55
N PRO A 428 -10.64 -22.77 -10.22
CA PRO A 428 -10.88 -24.21 -10.09
C PRO A 428 -9.66 -25.06 -10.48
N LYS A 429 -8.89 -24.64 -11.49
CA LYS A 429 -7.66 -25.35 -11.92
C LYS A 429 -6.53 -25.17 -10.90
N ILE A 430 -6.32 -23.95 -10.39
CA ILE A 430 -5.30 -23.69 -9.35
C ILE A 430 -5.63 -24.45 -8.05
N ALA A 431 -6.92 -24.56 -7.70
CA ALA A 431 -7.39 -25.37 -6.57
C ALA A 431 -7.12 -26.85 -6.78
N ALA A 432 -7.43 -27.39 -7.97
CA ALA A 432 -7.13 -28.78 -8.33
C ALA A 432 -5.62 -29.10 -8.23
N ASP A 433 -4.78 -28.14 -8.62
CA ASP A 433 -3.32 -28.24 -8.50
C ASP A 433 -2.81 -28.03 -7.06
N LYS A 434 -3.70 -27.81 -6.08
CA LYS A 434 -3.39 -27.58 -4.66
C LYS A 434 -2.55 -26.32 -4.41
N LYS A 435 -2.70 -25.30 -5.26
CA LYS A 435 -1.92 -24.04 -5.20
C LYS A 435 -2.79 -22.80 -4.91
N LEU A 436 -4.06 -22.98 -4.58
CA LEU A 436 -4.99 -21.91 -4.23
C LEU A 436 -5.23 -21.92 -2.72
N TYR A 437 -5.07 -20.77 -2.07
CA TYR A 437 -5.33 -20.58 -0.65
C TYR A 437 -6.33 -19.44 -0.44
N ALA A 438 -7.16 -19.55 0.59
CA ALA A 438 -8.17 -18.58 0.94
C ALA A 438 -7.92 -18.04 2.36
N MET A 439 -7.98 -16.71 2.48
CA MET A 439 -7.91 -16.00 3.75
C MET A 439 -9.30 -15.45 4.08
N VAL A 440 -9.81 -15.72 5.28
CA VAL A 440 -11.09 -15.13 5.70
C VAL A 440 -10.87 -13.65 5.97
N LEU A 441 -11.63 -12.80 5.29
CA LEU A 441 -11.57 -11.35 5.44
C LEU A 441 -12.10 -10.96 6.84
N PRO A 442 -11.27 -10.33 7.70
CA PRO A 442 -11.72 -9.76 8.95
C PRO A 442 -12.58 -8.52 8.71
N GLY A 443 -13.65 -8.35 9.50
CA GLY A 443 -14.50 -7.17 9.48
C GLY A 443 -15.58 -7.21 8.40
N PHE A 444 -15.92 -6.05 7.85
CA PHE A 444 -17.08 -5.91 6.97
C PHE A 444 -16.70 -6.06 5.49
N TRP A 445 -17.70 -6.45 4.69
CA TRP A 445 -17.61 -6.56 3.25
C TRP A 445 -18.95 -6.24 2.62
N MET A 446 -18.93 -5.56 1.48
CA MET A 446 -20.11 -5.33 0.66
C MET A 446 -19.75 -5.20 -0.82
N ASP A 447 -20.50 -5.89 -1.67
CA ASP A 447 -20.57 -5.63 -3.12
C ASP A 447 -21.58 -4.50 -3.36
N ILE A 448 -21.08 -3.34 -3.81
CA ILE A 448 -21.91 -2.16 -4.09
C ILE A 448 -22.51 -2.31 -5.50
N GLY A 449 -23.35 -3.34 -5.68
CA GLY A 449 -23.95 -3.69 -6.97
C GLY A 449 -25.22 -2.92 -7.32
N GLN A 450 -25.96 -2.46 -6.30
CA GLN A 450 -27.29 -1.85 -6.42
C GLN A 450 -27.57 -0.91 -5.22
N PRO A 451 -28.55 -0.01 -5.30
CA PRO A 451 -28.82 1.01 -4.27
C PRO A 451 -29.04 0.48 -2.86
N ARG A 452 -29.72 -0.67 -2.71
CA ARG A 452 -29.94 -1.30 -1.41
C ARG A 452 -28.63 -1.76 -0.77
N ASP A 453 -27.74 -2.34 -1.57
CA ASP A 453 -26.43 -2.81 -1.12
C ASP A 453 -25.53 -1.61 -0.82
N TYR A 454 -25.67 -0.49 -1.56
CA TYR A 454 -25.01 0.78 -1.24
C TYR A 454 -25.38 1.28 0.16
N ILE A 455 -26.67 1.41 0.49
CA ILE A 455 -27.10 1.89 1.82
C ILE A 455 -26.68 0.93 2.94
N THR A 456 -26.76 -0.38 2.69
CA THR A 456 -26.31 -1.40 3.65
C THR A 456 -24.80 -1.31 3.87
N GLY A 457 -24.02 -1.20 2.78
CA GLY A 457 -22.59 -0.99 2.81
C GLY A 457 -22.22 0.27 3.56
N LEU A 458 -22.93 1.39 3.34
CA LEU A 458 -22.66 2.66 4.02
C LEU A 458 -22.74 2.48 5.54
N ARG A 459 -23.79 1.83 6.03
CA ARG A 459 -23.93 1.52 7.46
C ARG A 459 -22.74 0.69 7.96
N LEU A 460 -22.38 -0.40 7.28
CA LEU A 460 -21.28 -1.27 7.68
C LEU A 460 -19.93 -0.52 7.70
N TYR A 461 -19.69 0.34 6.72
CA TYR A 461 -18.50 1.17 6.64
C TYR A 461 -18.46 2.20 7.78
N LEU A 462 -19.57 2.89 8.07
CA LEU A 462 -19.66 3.84 9.17
C LEU A 462 -19.50 3.15 10.55
N ASP A 463 -20.04 1.94 10.70
CA ASP A 463 -19.82 1.10 11.89
C ASP A 463 -18.33 0.71 12.04
N SER A 464 -17.63 0.42 10.94
CA SER A 464 -16.19 0.18 10.95
C SER A 464 -15.41 1.45 11.34
N LEU A 465 -15.74 2.60 10.73
CA LEU A 465 -15.12 3.88 11.07
C LEU A 465 -15.30 4.21 12.55
N ARG A 466 -16.46 3.92 13.14
CA ARG A 466 -16.67 4.11 14.59
C ARG A 466 -15.65 3.34 15.43
N LYS A 467 -15.27 2.13 15.01
CA LYS A 467 -14.32 1.26 15.72
C LYS A 467 -12.87 1.67 15.49
N LYS A 468 -12.51 2.10 14.27
CA LYS A 468 -11.11 2.35 13.86
C LYS A 468 -10.70 3.82 13.90
N SER A 469 -11.62 4.74 13.67
CA SER A 469 -11.35 6.16 13.47
C SER A 469 -12.55 7.02 13.88
N SER A 470 -13.00 6.86 15.12
CA SER A 470 -14.21 7.51 15.64
C SER A 470 -14.20 9.03 15.52
N SER A 471 -13.01 9.66 15.50
CA SER A 471 -12.81 11.10 15.31
C SER A 471 -13.26 11.62 13.95
N ARG A 472 -13.35 10.75 12.92
CA ARG A 472 -13.86 11.12 11.60
C ARG A 472 -15.37 11.25 11.55
N LEU A 473 -16.08 10.72 12.55
CA LEU A 473 -17.53 10.78 12.61
C LEU A 473 -17.96 12.03 13.37
N ALA A 474 -19.00 12.69 12.87
CA ALA A 474 -19.58 13.86 13.50
C ALA A 474 -20.13 13.52 14.88
N THR A 475 -20.09 14.51 15.77
CA THR A 475 -20.65 14.44 17.12
C THR A 475 -21.39 15.74 17.43
N GLY A 476 -22.35 15.70 18.35
CA GLY A 476 -23.11 16.87 18.76
C GLY A 476 -24.55 16.53 19.13
N PRO A 477 -25.30 17.50 19.70
CA PRO A 477 -26.67 17.28 20.18
C PRO A 477 -27.67 16.98 19.06
N HIS A 478 -27.34 17.29 17.81
CA HIS A 478 -28.16 17.07 16.62
C HIS A 478 -27.74 15.82 15.82
N VAL A 479 -26.79 15.04 16.33
CA VAL A 479 -26.24 13.85 15.66
C VAL A 479 -26.66 12.59 16.40
N VAL A 480 -27.17 11.61 15.67
CA VAL A 480 -27.62 10.31 16.20
C VAL A 480 -26.84 9.18 15.53
N GLY A 481 -26.20 8.31 16.30
CA GLY A 481 -25.50 7.15 15.75
C GLY A 481 -24.25 7.53 14.92
N ASN A 482 -24.04 6.84 13.80
CA ASN A 482 -22.87 7.09 12.95
C ASN A 482 -23.22 8.05 11.82
N VAL A 483 -22.56 9.21 11.83
CA VAL A 483 -22.75 10.25 10.82
C VAL A 483 -21.39 10.72 10.35
N LEU A 484 -21.20 10.77 9.03
CA LEU A 484 -20.04 11.36 8.38
C LEU A 484 -20.47 12.66 7.71
N VAL A 485 -19.82 13.77 8.06
CA VAL A 485 -20.09 15.08 7.47
C VAL A 485 -18.77 15.62 6.94
N ASP A 486 -18.75 16.00 5.67
CA ASP A 486 -17.61 16.69 5.09
C ASP A 486 -17.44 18.07 5.72
N GLU A 487 -16.19 18.51 5.93
CA GLU A 487 -15.87 19.77 6.60
C GLU A 487 -16.43 21.01 5.90
N THR A 488 -16.68 20.92 4.59
CA THR A 488 -17.22 22.04 3.80
C THR A 488 -18.75 22.10 3.81
N ALA A 489 -19.43 21.09 4.35
CA ALA A 489 -20.88 21.05 4.44
C ALA A 489 -21.41 22.03 5.50
N LYS A 490 -22.53 22.70 5.20
CA LYS A 490 -23.18 23.65 6.10
C LYS A 490 -24.48 23.06 6.64
N ILE A 491 -24.57 22.95 7.97
CA ILE A 491 -25.73 22.39 8.66
C ILE A 491 -26.46 23.50 9.43
N GLY A 492 -27.74 23.69 9.14
CA GLY A 492 -28.62 24.67 9.77
C GLY A 492 -29.11 24.24 11.16
N GLU A 493 -29.67 25.19 11.89
CA GLU A 493 -30.18 24.98 13.24
C GLU A 493 -31.36 24.00 13.30
N GLY A 494 -31.49 23.29 14.43
CA GLY A 494 -32.63 22.40 14.68
C GLY A 494 -32.67 21.12 13.84
N CYS A 495 -31.62 20.83 13.05
CA CYS A 495 -31.49 19.57 12.32
C CYS A 495 -31.40 18.35 13.26
N LEU A 496 -31.72 17.16 12.75
CA LEU A 496 -31.39 15.88 13.40
C LEU A 496 -30.89 14.93 12.33
N ILE A 497 -29.64 14.50 12.47
CA ILE A 497 -28.92 13.78 11.44
C ILE A 497 -28.51 12.42 12.01
N GLY A 498 -28.90 11.36 11.30
CA GLY A 498 -28.58 9.98 11.63
C GLY A 498 -29.79 9.15 12.06
N PRO A 499 -29.60 7.84 12.29
CA PRO A 499 -28.32 7.11 12.15
C PRO A 499 -27.93 6.86 10.68
N ASP A 500 -26.67 6.52 10.46
CA ASP A 500 -26.10 6.02 9.21
C ASP A 500 -26.23 7.00 8.03
N VAL A 501 -25.71 8.21 8.22
CA VAL A 501 -25.78 9.29 7.22
C VAL A 501 -24.39 9.71 6.78
N ALA A 502 -24.21 9.89 5.47
CA ALA A 502 -23.05 10.58 4.90
C ALA A 502 -23.49 11.86 4.17
N ILE A 503 -22.84 12.98 4.47
CA ILE A 503 -23.08 14.29 3.85
C ILE A 503 -21.79 14.75 3.18
N GLY A 504 -21.84 14.89 1.86
CA GLY A 504 -20.68 15.17 1.01
C GLY A 504 -20.26 16.64 0.96
N PRO A 505 -19.16 16.92 0.24
CA PRO A 505 -18.61 18.26 0.11
C PRO A 505 -19.58 19.30 -0.45
N GLY A 506 -19.52 20.52 0.08
CA GLY A 506 -20.29 21.67 -0.40
C GLY A 506 -21.81 21.56 -0.21
N CYS A 507 -22.30 20.56 0.52
CA CYS A 507 -23.72 20.41 0.79
C CYS A 507 -24.25 21.54 1.69
N VAL A 508 -25.50 21.93 1.47
CA VAL A 508 -26.22 22.87 2.33
C VAL A 508 -27.48 22.19 2.86
N VAL A 509 -27.50 21.92 4.16
CA VAL A 509 -28.64 21.37 4.88
C VAL A 509 -29.27 22.49 5.70
N GLU A 510 -30.42 22.99 5.26
CA GLU A 510 -31.08 24.11 5.92
C GLU A 510 -31.79 23.70 7.22
N SER A 511 -32.27 24.68 7.98
CA SER A 511 -32.78 24.46 9.34
C SER A 511 -33.93 23.46 9.41
N GLY A 512 -33.95 22.67 10.48
CA GLY A 512 -35.04 21.74 10.80
C GLY A 512 -35.09 20.46 9.96
N VAL A 513 -34.07 20.19 9.15
CA VAL A 513 -34.01 18.97 8.31
C VAL A 513 -33.79 17.71 9.14
N ARG A 514 -34.38 16.59 8.70
CA ARG A 514 -34.22 15.26 9.29
C ARG A 514 -33.61 14.28 8.28
N LEU A 515 -32.48 13.66 8.62
CA LEU A 515 -31.78 12.71 7.75
C LEU A 515 -31.57 11.38 8.48
N SER A 516 -31.85 10.25 7.83
CA SER A 516 -31.50 8.94 8.38
C SER A 516 -31.24 7.91 7.28
N ARG A 517 -30.25 7.04 7.48
CA ARG A 517 -29.93 5.90 6.58
C ARG A 517 -29.82 6.33 5.12
N CYS A 518 -29.14 7.44 4.85
CA CYS A 518 -29.09 8.05 3.55
C CYS A 518 -27.70 8.59 3.23
N THR A 519 -27.43 8.78 1.94
CA THR A 519 -26.26 9.52 1.47
C THR A 519 -26.71 10.78 0.77
N VAL A 520 -26.03 11.89 1.04
CA VAL A 520 -26.24 13.19 0.43
C VAL A 520 -24.96 13.54 -0.31
N MET A 521 -24.96 13.40 -1.63
CA MET A 521 -23.77 13.57 -2.45
C MET A 521 -23.38 15.05 -2.59
N ARG A 522 -22.15 15.27 -3.05
CA ARG A 522 -21.57 16.60 -3.21
C ARG A 522 -22.50 17.63 -3.86
N GLY A 523 -22.49 18.83 -3.28
CA GLY A 523 -23.21 20.00 -3.79
C GLY A 523 -24.72 19.98 -3.64
N VAL A 524 -25.29 19.00 -2.94
CA VAL A 524 -26.74 18.92 -2.71
C VAL A 524 -27.22 20.02 -1.76
N ARG A 525 -28.39 20.58 -2.07
CA ARG A 525 -29.11 21.51 -1.19
C ARG A 525 -30.40 20.87 -0.67
N ILE A 526 -30.57 20.84 0.65
CA ILE A 526 -31.79 20.34 1.29
C ILE A 526 -32.42 21.53 2.02
N LYS A 527 -33.59 21.96 1.54
CA LYS A 527 -34.30 23.11 2.09
C LYS A 527 -34.95 22.80 3.43
N LYS A 528 -35.37 23.87 4.11
CA LYS A 528 -35.91 23.82 5.48
C LYS A 528 -36.97 22.74 5.67
N HIS A 529 -36.88 22.05 6.81
CA HIS A 529 -37.87 21.08 7.27
C HIS A 529 -38.11 19.85 6.38
N ALA A 530 -37.26 19.61 5.38
CA ALA A 530 -37.32 18.39 4.59
C ALA A 530 -36.93 17.15 5.42
N CYS A 531 -37.40 15.98 5.01
CA CYS A 531 -37.10 14.70 5.64
C CYS A 531 -36.61 13.69 4.58
N ILE A 532 -35.44 13.11 4.79
CA ILE A 532 -34.87 12.09 3.90
C ILE A 532 -34.54 10.84 4.71
N SER A 533 -35.03 9.69 4.26
CA SER A 533 -34.82 8.40 4.92
C SER A 533 -34.57 7.27 3.94
N GLY A 534 -33.54 6.45 4.17
CA GLY A 534 -33.34 5.22 3.40
C GLY A 534 -33.13 5.44 1.90
N SER A 535 -32.49 6.55 1.52
CA SER A 535 -32.47 7.08 0.14
C SER A 535 -31.09 7.59 -0.27
N ILE A 536 -30.87 7.77 -1.57
CA ILE A 536 -29.64 8.33 -2.13
C ILE A 536 -29.95 9.63 -2.87
N ILE A 537 -29.35 10.73 -2.43
CA ILE A 537 -29.53 12.03 -3.07
C ILE A 537 -28.29 12.33 -3.92
N GLY A 538 -28.45 12.21 -5.24
CA GLY A 538 -27.37 12.39 -6.22
C GLY A 538 -26.86 13.83 -6.33
N TRP A 539 -25.69 13.97 -6.93
CA TRP A 539 -24.91 15.22 -7.00
C TRP A 539 -25.73 16.44 -7.40
N HIS A 540 -25.44 17.59 -6.81
CA HIS A 540 -26.03 18.88 -7.18
C HIS A 540 -27.58 18.97 -7.13
N SER A 541 -28.24 17.95 -6.58
CA SER A 541 -29.70 17.93 -6.46
C SER A 541 -30.20 18.93 -5.41
N THR A 542 -31.46 19.32 -5.53
CA THR A 542 -32.17 20.14 -4.54
C THR A 542 -33.40 19.41 -4.03
N VAL A 543 -33.55 19.30 -2.70
CA VAL A 543 -34.77 18.80 -2.05
C VAL A 543 -35.53 19.98 -1.45
N GLY A 544 -36.78 20.17 -1.91
CA GLY A 544 -37.63 21.30 -1.55
C GLY A 544 -38.03 21.38 -0.09
N GLN A 545 -38.57 22.53 0.30
CA GLN A 545 -39.04 22.79 1.66
C GLN A 545 -40.19 21.84 2.00
N TRP A 546 -40.19 21.26 3.21
CA TRP A 546 -41.20 20.27 3.64
C TRP A 546 -41.30 19.01 2.76
N ALA A 547 -40.39 18.80 1.80
CA ALA A 547 -40.38 17.61 0.98
C ALA A 547 -39.96 16.38 1.81
N ARG A 548 -40.46 15.21 1.40
CA ARG A 548 -40.20 13.93 2.05
C ARG A 548 -39.69 12.93 1.02
N VAL A 549 -38.50 12.37 1.22
CA VAL A 549 -37.85 11.46 0.28
C VAL A 549 -37.47 10.18 1.01
N GLU A 550 -38.20 9.10 0.74
CA GLU A 550 -38.17 7.90 1.57
C GLU A 550 -38.16 6.59 0.76
N ASN A 551 -37.87 5.48 1.44
CA ASN A 551 -38.07 4.12 0.94
C ASN A 551 -37.32 3.80 -0.36
N MET A 552 -36.02 4.08 -0.40
CA MET A 552 -35.14 3.82 -1.56
C MET A 552 -35.42 4.74 -2.75
N THR A 553 -35.80 6.00 -2.50
CA THR A 553 -35.72 7.01 -3.55
C THR A 553 -34.27 7.29 -3.89
N ILE A 554 -33.96 7.32 -5.18
CA ILE A 554 -32.62 7.59 -5.71
C ILE A 554 -32.74 8.72 -6.71
N LEU A 555 -32.11 9.85 -6.39
CA LEU A 555 -32.00 10.97 -7.30
C LEU A 555 -30.71 10.85 -8.11
N GLY A 556 -30.79 11.05 -9.42
CA GLY A 556 -29.62 11.26 -10.27
C GLY A 556 -28.92 12.58 -9.98
N GLU A 557 -28.02 12.97 -10.86
CA GLU A 557 -27.40 14.30 -10.79
C GLU A 557 -28.40 15.39 -11.13
N ASP A 558 -28.32 16.52 -10.42
CA ASP A 558 -29.04 17.75 -10.72
C ASP A 558 -30.56 17.54 -10.79
N VAL A 559 -31.12 16.80 -9.82
CA VAL A 559 -32.56 16.61 -9.69
C VAL A 559 -33.15 17.67 -8.75
N HIS A 560 -34.30 18.22 -9.10
CA HIS A 560 -35.01 19.21 -8.30
C HIS A 560 -36.34 18.66 -7.81
N VAL A 561 -36.44 18.35 -6.52
CA VAL A 561 -37.69 18.00 -5.87
C VAL A 561 -38.36 19.30 -5.41
N CYS A 562 -39.56 19.60 -5.90
CA CYS A 562 -40.29 20.80 -5.49
C CYS A 562 -40.65 20.76 -4.00
N ASP A 563 -41.03 21.92 -3.47
CA ASP A 563 -41.49 22.05 -2.09
C ASP A 563 -42.76 21.19 -1.88
N GLU A 564 -42.92 20.63 -0.68
CA GLU A 564 -44.08 19.83 -0.24
C GLU A 564 -44.32 18.52 -1.01
N ILE A 565 -43.33 18.06 -1.80
CA ILE A 565 -43.41 16.81 -2.54
C ILE A 565 -43.01 15.62 -1.68
N TYR A 566 -43.79 14.53 -1.77
CA TYR A 566 -43.44 13.23 -1.24
C TYR A 566 -42.91 12.31 -2.35
N SER A 567 -41.77 11.65 -2.11
CA SER A 567 -41.22 10.62 -2.99
C SER A 567 -40.99 9.31 -2.23
N ASN A 568 -41.66 8.25 -2.67
CA ASN A 568 -41.65 6.92 -2.08
C ASN A 568 -41.06 5.90 -3.04
N GLY A 569 -39.75 5.65 -2.96
CA GLY A 569 -39.05 4.67 -3.81
C GLY A 569 -38.90 5.08 -5.27
N GLY A 570 -38.85 6.39 -5.54
CA GLY A 570 -38.68 6.91 -6.90
C GLY A 570 -37.26 6.74 -7.42
N VAL A 571 -37.11 6.32 -8.68
CA VAL A 571 -35.81 6.25 -9.37
C VAL A 571 -35.78 7.37 -10.39
N VAL A 572 -35.10 8.46 -10.08
CA VAL A 572 -35.22 9.72 -10.84
C VAL A 572 -33.96 9.97 -11.65
N LEU A 573 -34.10 10.02 -12.97
CA LEU A 573 -32.97 10.22 -13.89
C LEU A 573 -32.33 11.61 -13.69
N PRO A 574 -31.08 11.82 -14.15
CA PRO A 574 -30.42 13.11 -14.05
C PRO A 574 -31.17 14.25 -14.75
N HIS A 575 -31.00 15.48 -14.24
CA HIS A 575 -31.57 16.72 -14.79
C HIS A 575 -33.10 16.72 -14.86
N LYS A 576 -33.75 16.25 -13.79
CA LYS A 576 -35.21 16.15 -13.71
C LYS A 576 -35.78 16.99 -12.60
N GLU A 577 -37.05 17.35 -12.77
CA GLU A 577 -37.81 18.10 -11.78
C GLU A 577 -39.03 17.28 -11.35
N ILE A 578 -39.23 17.09 -10.05
CA ILE A 578 -40.37 16.37 -9.47
C ILE A 578 -41.39 17.39 -8.97
N LYS A 579 -42.47 17.57 -9.73
CA LYS A 579 -43.57 18.52 -9.43
C LYS A 579 -44.78 17.89 -8.75
N SER A 580 -44.85 16.57 -8.73
CA SER A 580 -45.96 15.80 -8.15
C SER A 580 -45.42 14.67 -7.29
N SER A 581 -46.17 14.31 -6.24
CA SER A 581 -45.75 13.26 -5.32
C SER A 581 -45.70 11.88 -5.99
N ILE A 582 -44.63 11.14 -5.73
CA ILE A 582 -44.41 9.75 -6.15
C ILE A 582 -44.87 8.86 -4.99
N LEU A 583 -46.07 8.31 -5.09
CA LEU A 583 -46.69 7.55 -3.99
C LEU A 583 -46.28 6.07 -3.97
N LYS A 584 -45.78 5.55 -5.09
CA LYS A 584 -45.33 4.17 -5.28
C LYS A 584 -44.01 4.18 -6.05
N PRO A 585 -43.16 3.14 -5.89
CA PRO A 585 -41.92 3.06 -6.63
C PRO A 585 -42.14 3.13 -8.15
N GLU A 586 -41.49 4.10 -8.79
CA GLU A 586 -41.55 4.30 -10.24
C GLU A 586 -40.26 4.95 -10.76
N ILE A 587 -40.03 4.87 -12.07
CA ILE A 587 -38.90 5.51 -12.75
C ILE A 587 -39.39 6.83 -13.35
N VAL A 588 -38.75 7.94 -12.98
CA VAL A 588 -39.00 9.27 -13.55
C VAL A 588 -37.93 9.58 -14.57
N MET A 589 -38.32 9.58 -15.85
CA MET A 589 -37.41 9.61 -17.00
C MET A 589 -37.04 10.98 -17.53
#